data_AF-K1TUH3-F1
#
_entry.id   AF-K1TUH3-F1
#
_cell.length_a   1.000
_cell.length_b   1.000
_cell.length_c   1.000
_cell.angle_alpha   90.00
_cell.angle_beta   90.00
_cell.angle_gamma   90.00
#
_symmetry.space_group_name_H-M   'P 1'
#
loop_
_entity.id
_entity.type
_entity.pdbx_description
1 polymer ?
#
loop_
_entity_poly.entity_id
_entity_poly.type
_entity_poly.pdbx_seq_one_letter_code
_entity_poly.pdbx_strand_id
1 'polypeptide(L)'
;KRTDFWIEDYAMFMTIKAEHNGESFELWEDEIRVRKPEAMERYREKFKDEILFYKFIQFKFYEQWFKLKEYANDKGIKIIGDIPIYVAYDSADVWANPELFQMDEEVKPISVAGCPPDAFSADGQLWGNPVYKWDYHKQTGYTWWIKRIENSTKLYDVIRIDHFRGFDEYYAI
;
A
#
# COMPACT_ATOMS: atom_id res chain seq x y z
N LYS A 1 9.87 3.54 20.40
CA LYS A 1 9.76 2.41 19.46
C LYS A 1 8.28 2.14 19.20
N ARG A 2 7.72 2.73 18.13
CA ARG A 2 6.44 2.31 17.57
C ARG A 2 6.82 1.58 16.29
N THR A 3 6.92 0.26 16.36
CA THR A 3 7.22 -0.58 15.19
C THR A 3 5.90 -0.89 14.52
N ASP A 4 5.39 0.07 13.76
CA ASP A 4 4.20 -0.17 12.95
C ASP A 4 4.50 -1.26 11.92
N PHE A 5 3.57 -2.18 11.70
CA PHE A 5 3.80 -3.43 10.94
C PHE A 5 4.26 -3.23 9.49
N TRP A 6 4.05 -2.05 8.91
CA TRP A 6 4.30 -1.74 7.49
C TRP A 6 5.69 -1.14 7.23
N ILE A 7 6.34 -0.57 8.25
CA ILE A 7 7.50 0.31 8.05
C ILE A 7 8.73 -0.46 7.54
N GLU A 8 8.88 -1.71 7.97
CA GLU A 8 9.97 -2.58 7.54
C GLU A 8 9.87 -2.90 6.04
N ASP A 9 8.67 -3.31 5.60
CA ASP A 9 8.43 -3.65 4.19
C ASP A 9 8.49 -2.41 3.30
N TYR A 10 7.95 -1.27 3.74
CA TYR A 10 8.08 -0.02 3.00
C TYR A 10 9.54 0.40 2.84
N ALA A 11 10.32 0.41 3.92
CA ALA A 11 11.71 0.84 3.86
C ALA A 11 12.54 -0.10 2.98
N MET A 12 12.31 -1.42 3.08
CA MET A 12 12.96 -2.40 2.22
C MET A 12 12.59 -2.18 0.74
N PHE A 13 11.29 -2.01 0.45
CA PHE A 13 10.79 -1.76 -0.91
C PHE A 13 11.44 -0.52 -1.51
N MET A 14 11.47 0.61 -0.78
CA MET A 14 12.06 1.85 -1.25
C MET A 14 13.57 1.74 -1.48
N THR A 15 14.28 1.01 -0.61
CA THR A 15 15.71 0.72 -0.77
C THR A 15 15.98 -0.09 -2.04
N ILE A 16 15.27 -1.20 -2.23
CA ILE A 16 15.43 -2.05 -3.43
C ILE A 16 15.07 -1.27 -4.69
N LYS A 17 13.99 -0.50 -4.64
CA LYS A 17 13.55 0.35 -5.74
C LYS A 17 14.63 1.36 -6.13
N ALA A 18 15.29 1.98 -5.15
CA ALA A 18 16.39 2.90 -5.40
C ALA A 18 17.61 2.22 -6.04
N GLU A 19 17.98 1.01 -5.59
CA GLU A 19 19.05 0.20 -6.21
C GLU A 19 18.73 -0.13 -7.68
N HIS A 20 17.44 -0.32 -8.01
CA HIS A 20 16.95 -0.57 -9.36
C HIS A 20 16.56 0.71 -10.12
N ASN A 21 17.16 1.86 -9.80
CA ASN A 21 16.92 3.14 -10.49
C ASN A 21 15.44 3.57 -10.58
N GLY A 22 14.62 3.15 -9.61
CA GLY A 22 13.20 3.48 -9.57
C GLY A 22 12.28 2.49 -10.28
N GLU A 23 12.80 1.43 -10.90
CA GLU A 23 11.99 0.47 -11.64
C GLU A 23 10.94 -0.23 -10.76
N SER A 24 9.85 -0.66 -11.41
CA SER A 24 8.80 -1.42 -10.72
C SER A 24 9.34 -2.75 -10.23
N PHE A 25 8.78 -3.26 -9.12
CA PHE A 25 9.19 -4.57 -8.62
C PHE A 25 8.94 -5.72 -9.60
N GLU A 26 8.07 -5.53 -10.60
CA GLU A 26 7.88 -6.49 -11.70
C GLU A 26 9.19 -6.77 -12.46
N LEU A 27 10.10 -5.79 -12.52
CA LEU A 27 11.36 -5.87 -13.26
C LEU A 27 12.55 -6.30 -12.40
N TRP A 28 12.35 -6.50 -11.09
CA TRP A 28 13.41 -6.96 -10.19
C TRP A 28 13.71 -8.45 -10.40
N GLU A 29 14.89 -8.90 -9.96
CA GLU A 29 15.22 -10.32 -10.04
C GLU A 29 14.22 -11.16 -9.24
N ASP A 30 13.90 -12.35 -9.76
CA ASP A 30 12.86 -13.23 -9.21
C ASP A 30 12.98 -13.45 -7.70
N GLU A 31 14.20 -13.63 -7.18
CA GLU A 31 14.42 -13.86 -5.76
C GLU A 31 13.98 -12.69 -4.86
N ILE A 32 14.03 -11.46 -5.38
CA ILE A 32 13.62 -10.25 -4.69
C ILE A 32 12.15 -9.95 -4.97
N ARG A 33 11.74 -10.08 -6.23
CA ARG A 33 10.36 -9.91 -6.69
C ARG A 33 9.39 -10.81 -5.91
N VAL A 34 9.74 -12.08 -5.72
CA VAL A 34 8.93 -13.05 -4.94
C VAL A 34 9.37 -13.18 -3.47
N ARG A 35 10.29 -12.32 -3.01
CA ARG A 35 10.72 -12.21 -1.61
C ARG A 35 11.23 -13.51 -0.99
N LYS A 36 12.13 -14.22 -1.69
CA LYS A 36 12.79 -15.41 -1.13
C LYS A 36 13.48 -15.07 0.20
N PRO A 37 13.29 -15.85 1.27
CA PRO A 37 13.79 -15.49 2.61
C PRO A 37 15.29 -15.19 2.66
N GLU A 38 16.11 -15.97 1.96
CA GLU A 38 17.56 -15.79 1.92
C GLU A 38 17.96 -14.49 1.22
N ALA A 39 17.21 -14.10 0.19
CA ALA A 39 17.44 -12.86 -0.54
C ALA A 39 17.02 -11.65 0.29
N MET A 40 15.90 -11.73 1.00
CA MET A 40 15.44 -10.69 1.92
C MET A 40 16.42 -10.44 3.06
N GLU A 41 17.01 -11.49 3.64
CA GLU A 41 18.01 -11.35 4.70
C GLU A 41 19.31 -10.74 4.17
N ARG A 42 19.77 -11.19 2.99
CA ARG A 42 20.95 -10.62 2.35
C ARG A 42 20.79 -9.12 2.08
N TYR A 43 19.62 -8.70 1.58
CA TYR A 43 19.33 -7.28 1.31
C TYR A 43 19.19 -6.48 2.60
N ARG A 44 18.61 -7.07 3.65
CA ARG A 44 18.51 -6.44 4.97
C ARG A 44 19.88 -6.09 5.56
N GLU A 45 20.83 -7.01 5.44
CA GLU A 45 22.20 -6.77 5.92
C GLU A 45 23.00 -5.87 4.98
N LYS A 46 22.88 -6.07 3.66
CA LYS A 46 23.58 -5.24 2.65
C LYS A 46 23.19 -3.77 2.74
N PHE A 47 21.90 -3.48 2.91
CA PHE A 47 21.37 -2.11 2.81
C PHE A 47 20.79 -1.56 4.13
N LYS A 48 21.41 -1.95 5.24
CA LYS A 48 20.93 -1.61 6.58
C LYS A 48 20.79 -0.10 6.79
N ASP A 49 21.74 0.68 6.29
CA ASP A 49 21.78 2.13 6.47
C ASP A 49 20.75 2.84 5.59
N GLU A 50 20.53 2.38 4.36
CA GLU A 50 19.51 2.89 3.44
C GLU A 50 18.10 2.58 3.94
N ILE A 51 17.88 1.36 4.46
CA ILE A 51 16.62 0.98 5.12
C ILE A 51 16.39 1.91 6.33
N LEU A 52 17.42 2.18 7.14
CA LEU A 52 17.30 3.10 8.27
C LEU A 52 17.01 4.52 7.81
N PHE A 53 17.57 4.96 6.69
CA PHE A 53 17.30 6.26 6.09
C PHE A 53 15.82 6.43 5.69
N TYR A 54 15.22 5.45 5.00
CA TYR A 54 13.79 5.52 4.67
C TYR A 54 12.90 5.48 5.92
N LYS A 55 13.28 4.72 6.95
CA LYS A 55 12.61 4.77 8.26
C LYS A 55 12.72 6.14 8.91
N PHE A 56 13.87 6.80 8.80
CA PHE A 56 14.09 8.14 9.32
C PHE A 56 13.22 9.17 8.60
N ILE A 57 13.07 9.08 7.27
CA ILE A 57 12.15 9.94 6.51
C ILE A 57 10.73 9.81 7.06
N GLN A 58 10.24 8.58 7.23
CA GLN A 58 8.91 8.34 7.78
C GLN A 58 8.80 8.87 9.21
N PHE A 59 9.80 8.64 10.06
CA PHE A 59 9.83 9.21 11.41
C PHE A 59 9.67 10.74 11.39
N LYS A 60 10.36 11.45 10.48
CA LYS A 60 10.26 12.90 10.34
C LYS A 60 8.91 13.37 9.81
N PHE A 61 8.33 12.64 8.86
CA PHE A 61 6.97 12.90 8.39
C PHE A 61 5.96 12.81 9.54
N TYR A 62 5.95 11.70 10.29
CA TYR A 62 5.03 11.51 11.41
C TYR A 62 5.27 12.50 12.55
N GLU A 63 6.54 12.83 12.87
CA GLU A 63 6.87 13.85 13.86
C GLU A 63 6.22 15.21 13.52
N GLN A 64 6.36 15.65 12.27
CA GLN A 64 5.81 16.93 11.82
C GLN A 64 4.29 16.89 11.69
N TRP A 65 3.75 15.80 11.13
CA TRP A 65 2.31 15.62 10.95
C TRP A 65 1.56 15.63 12.28
N PHE A 66 2.07 14.93 13.29
CA PHE A 66 1.39 14.88 14.59
C PHE A 66 1.44 16.22 15.32
N LYS A 67 2.52 16.99 15.20
CA LYS A 67 2.56 18.38 15.73
C LYS A 67 1.51 19.26 15.06
N LEU A 68 1.32 19.13 13.74
CA LEU A 68 0.29 19.86 13.00
C LEU A 68 -1.13 19.44 13.42
N LYS A 69 -1.37 18.12 13.48
CA LYS A 69 -2.68 17.57 13.86
C LYS A 69 -3.06 17.98 15.28
N GLU A 70 -2.13 17.87 16.22
CA GLU A 70 -2.34 18.30 17.61
C GLU A 70 -2.72 19.79 17.66
N TYR A 71 -1.95 20.65 16.99
CA TYR A 71 -2.25 22.07 16.92
C TYR A 71 -3.64 22.37 16.32
N ALA A 72 -4.03 21.68 15.24
CA ALA A 72 -5.34 21.83 14.63
C ALA A 72 -6.47 21.38 15.57
N ASN A 73 -6.31 20.21 16.20
CA ASN A 73 -7.28 19.65 17.12
C ASN A 73 -7.45 20.51 18.38
N ASP A 74 -6.38 21.10 18.91
CA ASP A 74 -6.42 22.06 20.03
C ASP A 74 -7.22 23.33 19.70
N LYS A 75 -7.37 23.66 18.41
CA LYS A 75 -8.23 24.75 17.91
C LYS A 75 -9.64 24.29 17.56
N GLY A 76 -10.00 23.03 17.86
CA GLY A 76 -11.29 22.44 17.50
C GLY A 76 -11.44 22.12 16.00
N ILE A 77 -10.33 22.15 15.24
CA ILE A 77 -10.32 21.81 13.81
C ILE A 77 -10.09 20.31 13.66
N LYS A 78 -10.92 19.65 12.87
CA LYS A 78 -10.77 18.23 12.49
C LYS A 78 -10.17 18.09 11.10
N ILE A 79 -9.33 17.08 10.91
CA ILE A 79 -8.71 16.77 9.62
C ILE A 79 -9.45 15.61 8.96
N ILE A 80 -9.93 15.84 7.74
CA ILE A 80 -10.51 14.79 6.88
C ILE A 80 -9.39 14.27 5.99
N GLY A 81 -9.03 13.01 6.18
CA GLY A 81 -8.13 12.26 5.31
C GLY A 81 -8.88 11.58 4.19
N ASP A 82 -8.11 11.03 3.26
CA ASP A 82 -8.61 10.31 2.10
C ASP A 82 -7.75 9.08 1.86
N ILE A 83 -8.37 7.92 1.70
CA ILE A 83 -7.69 6.70 1.30
C ILE A 83 -8.32 6.17 0.01
N PRO A 84 -7.51 5.82 -0.99
CA PRO A 84 -8.05 5.16 -2.16
C PRO A 84 -8.53 3.75 -1.81
N ILE A 85 -9.57 3.22 -2.45
CA ILE A 85 -9.98 1.84 -2.19
C ILE A 85 -8.86 0.88 -2.58
N TYR A 86 -8.31 1.04 -3.79
CA TYR A 86 -7.22 0.22 -4.29
C TYR A 86 -5.84 0.82 -3.97
N VAL A 87 -4.83 -0.03 -3.95
CA VAL A 87 -3.42 0.37 -3.92
C VAL A 87 -2.84 0.29 -5.33
N ALA A 88 -1.75 1.00 -5.60
CA ALA A 88 -1.03 0.87 -6.88
C ALA A 88 -0.41 -0.52 -6.99
N TYR A 89 -0.29 -1.05 -8.21
CA TYR A 89 0.42 -2.32 -8.45
C TYR A 89 1.82 -2.23 -7.88
N ASP A 90 2.63 -1.28 -8.36
CA ASP A 90 3.99 -1.02 -7.90
C ASP A 90 4.04 -0.34 -6.52
N SER A 91 3.72 -1.11 -5.47
CA SER A 91 3.69 -0.64 -4.09
C SER A 91 4.25 -1.68 -3.13
N ALA A 92 4.72 -1.21 -1.97
CA ALA A 92 5.14 -2.08 -0.88
C ALA A 92 4.00 -2.97 -0.37
N ASP A 93 2.75 -2.50 -0.40
CA ASP A 93 1.57 -3.26 0.01
C ASP A 93 1.40 -4.52 -0.85
N VAL A 94 1.49 -4.37 -2.17
CA VAL A 94 1.35 -5.47 -3.13
C VAL A 94 2.56 -6.39 -3.08
N TRP A 95 3.77 -5.82 -3.15
CA TRP A 95 5.00 -6.60 -3.16
C TRP A 95 5.15 -7.46 -1.89
N ALA A 96 4.81 -6.92 -0.71
CA ALA A 96 4.96 -7.63 0.54
C ALA A 96 3.79 -8.58 0.88
N ASN A 97 2.63 -8.41 0.25
CA ASN A 97 1.41 -9.17 0.57
C ASN A 97 0.65 -9.58 -0.71
N PRO A 98 1.28 -10.26 -1.69
CA PRO A 98 0.66 -10.58 -2.97
C PRO A 98 -0.61 -11.43 -2.83
N GLU A 99 -0.71 -12.24 -1.78
CA GLU A 99 -1.87 -13.09 -1.49
C GLU A 99 -3.17 -12.33 -1.17
N LEU A 100 -3.07 -11.04 -0.84
CA LEU A 100 -4.21 -10.15 -0.65
C LEU A 100 -4.89 -9.75 -1.98
N PHE A 101 -4.24 -10.02 -3.10
CA PHE A 101 -4.64 -9.58 -4.44
C PHE A 101 -4.85 -10.77 -5.37
N GLN A 102 -5.55 -10.55 -6.48
CA GLN A 102 -5.71 -11.56 -7.52
C GLN A 102 -4.47 -11.59 -8.40
N MET A 103 -3.45 -12.35 -7.95
CA MET A 103 -2.17 -12.50 -8.63
C MET A 103 -1.95 -13.92 -9.15
N ASP A 104 -1.17 -14.04 -10.21
CA ASP A 104 -0.65 -15.31 -10.69
C ASP A 104 0.60 -15.77 -9.91
N GLU A 105 1.21 -16.89 -10.33
CA GLU A 105 2.42 -17.45 -9.70
C GLU A 105 3.66 -16.54 -9.84
N GLU A 106 3.64 -15.62 -10.79
CA GLU A 106 4.67 -14.61 -11.02
C GLU A 106 4.30 -13.26 -10.37
N VAL A 107 3.32 -13.19 -9.46
CA VAL A 107 2.95 -11.94 -8.78
C VAL A 107 2.52 -10.84 -9.79
N LYS A 108 1.93 -11.24 -10.92
CA LYS A 108 1.29 -10.33 -11.88
C LYS A 108 -0.22 -10.32 -11.66
N PRO A 109 -0.90 -9.17 -11.83
CA PRO A 109 -2.35 -9.10 -11.69
C PRO A 109 -3.05 -9.98 -12.73
N ILE A 110 -3.94 -10.87 -12.27
CA ILE A 110 -4.83 -11.66 -13.15
C ILE A 110 -5.88 -10.75 -13.80
N SER A 111 -6.37 -9.79 -13.03
CA SER A 111 -7.30 -8.75 -13.47
C SER A 111 -6.97 -7.44 -12.79
N VAL A 112 -7.43 -6.34 -13.40
CA VAL A 112 -7.18 -4.99 -12.89
C VAL A 112 -8.47 -4.21 -12.71
N ALA A 113 -8.42 -3.23 -11.80
CA ALA A 113 -9.55 -2.39 -11.50
C ALA A 113 -9.85 -1.40 -12.64
N GLY A 114 -11.13 -1.06 -12.74
CA GLY A 114 -11.61 -0.03 -13.65
C GLY A 114 -13.06 0.34 -13.35
N CYS A 115 -13.68 1.00 -14.32
CA CYS A 115 -15.10 1.28 -14.34
C CYS A 115 -15.68 0.83 -15.69
N PRO A 116 -16.87 0.21 -15.73
CA PRO A 116 -17.50 -0.15 -16.99
C PRO A 116 -17.90 1.10 -17.78
N PRO A 117 -18.18 0.96 -19.08
CA PRO A 117 -18.88 1.97 -19.86
C PRO A 117 -20.15 2.47 -19.19
N ASP A 118 -20.40 3.77 -19.29
CA ASP A 118 -21.61 4.41 -18.80
C ASP A 118 -22.07 5.56 -19.73
N ALA A 119 -23.10 6.29 -19.33
CA ALA A 119 -23.64 7.40 -20.11
C ALA A 119 -22.66 8.58 -20.28
N PHE A 120 -21.57 8.62 -19.50
CA PHE A 120 -20.54 9.65 -19.53
C PHE A 120 -19.25 9.19 -20.23
N SER A 121 -18.95 7.89 -20.23
CA SER A 121 -17.79 7.29 -20.92
C SER A 121 -18.19 6.01 -21.66
N ALA A 122 -18.15 6.03 -22.98
CA ALA A 122 -18.49 4.88 -23.82
C ALA A 122 -17.51 3.70 -23.69
N ASP A 123 -16.26 3.98 -23.31
CA ASP A 123 -15.20 2.96 -23.18
C ASP A 123 -14.94 2.56 -21.72
N GLY A 124 -15.63 3.18 -20.76
CA GLY A 124 -15.37 3.01 -19.34
C GLY A 124 -14.02 3.63 -18.95
N GLN A 125 -13.34 3.04 -17.96
CA GLN A 125 -12.02 3.47 -17.50
C GLN A 125 -11.19 2.26 -17.08
N LEU A 126 -9.93 2.23 -17.52
CA LEU A 126 -8.92 1.28 -17.06
C LEU A 126 -8.01 1.98 -16.05
N TRP A 127 -8.04 1.57 -14.78
CA TRP A 127 -7.22 2.18 -13.73
C TRP A 127 -5.90 1.43 -13.50
N GLY A 128 -5.89 0.11 -13.73
CA GLY A 128 -4.68 -0.70 -13.67
C GLY A 128 -4.27 -1.16 -12.25
N ASN A 129 -5.04 -0.82 -11.22
CA ASN A 129 -4.78 -1.31 -9.87
C ASN A 129 -5.07 -2.82 -9.77
N PRO A 130 -4.29 -3.60 -8.99
CA PRO A 130 -4.64 -4.98 -8.71
C PRO A 130 -5.93 -5.05 -7.89
N VAL A 131 -6.82 -5.96 -8.26
CA VAL A 131 -8.06 -6.19 -7.50
C VAL A 131 -7.80 -7.10 -6.30
N TYR A 132 -8.59 -6.91 -5.24
CA TYR A 132 -8.45 -7.69 -4.02
C TYR A 132 -8.95 -9.13 -4.18
N LYS A 133 -8.27 -10.07 -3.52
CA LYS A 133 -8.76 -11.43 -3.31
C LYS A 133 -9.65 -11.45 -2.06
N TRP A 134 -10.86 -10.91 -2.17
CA TRP A 134 -11.76 -10.67 -1.03
C TRP A 134 -12.03 -11.90 -0.16
N ASP A 135 -12.07 -13.10 -0.74
CA ASP A 135 -12.20 -14.35 0.03
C ASP A 135 -11.02 -14.56 0.99
N TYR A 136 -9.79 -14.22 0.59
CA TYR A 136 -8.61 -14.31 1.46
C TYR A 136 -8.67 -13.25 2.57
N HIS A 137 -9.10 -12.02 2.25
CA HIS A 137 -9.36 -10.99 3.27
C HIS A 137 -10.39 -11.47 4.28
N LYS A 138 -11.49 -12.08 3.83
CA LYS A 138 -12.52 -12.62 4.72
C LYS A 138 -11.98 -13.75 5.61
N GLN A 139 -11.20 -14.68 5.05
CA GLN A 139 -10.58 -15.79 5.78
C GLN A 139 -9.62 -15.30 6.89
N THR A 140 -8.91 -14.21 6.63
CA THR A 140 -7.98 -13.60 7.59
C THR A 140 -8.63 -12.55 8.50
N GLY A 141 -9.97 -12.49 8.52
CA GLY A 141 -10.72 -11.55 9.36
C GLY A 141 -10.53 -10.08 8.98
N TYR A 142 -10.23 -9.80 7.72
CA TYR A 142 -9.96 -8.47 7.16
C TYR A 142 -8.79 -7.75 7.85
N THR A 143 -7.84 -8.51 8.40
CA THR A 143 -6.74 -7.96 9.22
C THR A 143 -5.96 -6.84 8.54
N TRP A 144 -5.68 -6.95 7.23
CA TRP A 144 -4.97 -5.90 6.49
C TRP A 144 -5.79 -4.60 6.42
N TRP A 145 -7.08 -4.69 6.11
CA TRP A 145 -7.98 -3.54 6.06
C TRP A 145 -8.17 -2.88 7.43
N ILE A 146 -8.34 -3.68 8.49
CA ILE A 146 -8.42 -3.17 9.88
C ILE A 146 -7.17 -2.36 10.21
N LYS A 147 -5.99 -2.94 9.97
CA LYS A 147 -4.70 -2.28 10.19
C LYS A 147 -4.51 -1.01 9.36
N ARG A 148 -5.00 -1.01 8.11
CA ARG A 148 -4.99 0.17 7.23
C ARG A 148 -5.81 1.31 7.84
N ILE A 149 -7.04 1.02 8.26
CA ILE A 149 -7.92 2.00 8.91
C ILE A 149 -7.35 2.46 10.26
N GLU A 150 -6.82 1.56 11.09
CA GLU A 150 -6.15 1.89 12.35
C GLU A 150 -4.97 2.84 12.15
N ASN A 151 -4.18 2.65 11.08
CA ASN A 151 -3.09 3.58 10.77
C ASN A 151 -3.61 4.93 10.26
N SER A 152 -4.63 4.93 9.41
CA SER A 152 -5.23 6.17 8.90
C SER A 152 -5.89 7.00 10.01
N THR A 153 -6.50 6.37 11.02
CA THR A 153 -7.09 7.10 12.17
C THR A 153 -6.05 7.73 13.09
N LYS A 154 -4.77 7.29 13.05
CA LYS A 154 -3.67 8.03 13.70
C LYS A 154 -3.44 9.38 13.01
N LEU A 155 -3.58 9.42 11.68
CA LEU A 155 -3.30 10.60 10.86
C LEU A 155 -4.49 11.56 10.78
N TYR A 156 -5.71 11.05 10.78
CA TYR A 156 -6.92 11.81 10.45
C TYR A 156 -8.03 11.59 11.48
N ASP A 157 -8.91 12.59 11.63
CA ASP A 157 -10.07 12.50 12.51
C ASP A 157 -11.28 11.88 11.82
N VAL A 158 -11.35 12.03 10.49
CA VAL A 158 -12.35 11.42 9.61
C VAL A 158 -11.64 10.88 8.38
N ILE A 159 -12.07 9.73 7.87
CA ILE A 159 -11.50 9.10 6.69
C ILE A 159 -12.57 9.06 5.61
N ARG A 160 -12.31 9.72 4.47
CA ARG A 160 -13.00 9.45 3.22
C ARG A 160 -12.38 8.21 2.60
N ILE A 161 -13.22 7.29 2.12
CA ILE A 161 -12.76 6.18 1.29
C ILE A 161 -13.25 6.46 -0.13
N ASP A 162 -12.30 6.61 -1.04
CA ASP A 162 -12.58 6.75 -2.47
C ASP A 162 -13.27 5.49 -3.02
N HIS A 163 -14.06 5.67 -4.08
CA HIS A 163 -14.75 4.59 -4.79
C HIS A 163 -15.44 3.56 -3.87
N PHE A 164 -16.13 4.05 -2.83
CA PHE A 164 -16.74 3.23 -1.78
C PHE A 164 -17.68 2.12 -2.29
N ARG A 165 -18.30 2.31 -3.47
CA ARG A 165 -19.11 1.27 -4.14
C ARG A 165 -18.34 -0.03 -4.36
N GLY A 166 -17.02 0.03 -4.53
CA GLY A 166 -16.15 -1.14 -4.71
C GLY A 166 -16.16 -2.15 -3.55
N PHE A 167 -16.70 -1.79 -2.37
CA PHE A 167 -16.94 -2.75 -1.29
C PHE A 167 -18.22 -3.57 -1.45
N ASP A 168 -19.20 -3.06 -2.21
CA ASP A 168 -20.44 -3.76 -2.56
C ASP A 168 -20.21 -4.55 -3.86
N GLU A 169 -19.82 -3.86 -4.93
CA GLU A 169 -19.50 -4.44 -6.24
C GLU A 169 -18.34 -3.69 -6.88
N TYR A 170 -17.39 -4.43 -7.47
CA TYR A 170 -16.26 -3.87 -8.20
C TYR A 170 -16.19 -4.39 -9.63
N TYR A 171 -15.62 -3.57 -10.52
CA TYR A 171 -15.39 -3.93 -11.90
C TYR A 171 -13.95 -4.41 -12.10
N ALA A 172 -13.80 -5.63 -12.58
CA ALA A 172 -12.52 -6.25 -12.94
C ALA A 172 -12.45 -6.40 -14.46
N ILE A 173 -11.37 -5.89 -15.04
CA ILE A 173 -11.03 -5.97 -16.46
C ILE A 173 -10.01 -7.07 -16.66
#